data_AF-A0A660YVX7-F1
#
_entry.id   AF-A0A660YVX7-F1
#
_cell.length_a   1.000
_cell.length_b   1.000
_cell.length_c   1.000
_cell.angle_alpha   90.00
_cell.angle_beta   90.00
_cell.angle_gamma   90.00
#
_symmetry.space_group_name_H-M   'P 1'
#
loop_
_entity.id
_entity.type
_entity.pdbx_description
1 polymer ?
#
loop_
_entity_poly.entity_id
_entity_poly.type
_entity_poly.pdbx_seq_one_letter_code
_entity_poly.pdbx_strand_id
1 'polypeptide(L)'
;MTIIKIVIIGFVMLELSNILMLYFASGSKKANSVGVFTAWEKSKQYPEIHNFIKYLVYWIAGSKLIFILLLIVIIIFATPEVQRISLVALTVATMSFYWRLFPLIRNMDQRGEIEPKNYSIILGIMIFLFIAVFLLAAVIV
;
A
#
# COMPACT_ATOMS: atom_id res chain seq x y z
N MET A 1 -0.57 20.08 -16.44
CA MET A 1 -0.51 19.10 -15.32
C MET A 1 0.66 19.51 -14.44
N THR A 2 0.42 19.82 -13.16
CA THR A 2 1.53 20.11 -12.21
C THR A 2 2.23 18.81 -11.83
N ILE A 3 3.50 18.87 -11.41
CA ILE A 3 4.23 17.69 -10.96
C ILE A 3 3.55 17.02 -9.75
N ILE A 4 2.89 17.79 -8.89
CA ILE A 4 2.04 17.28 -7.80
C ILE A 4 0.93 16.37 -8.36
N LYS A 5 0.17 16.82 -9.37
CA LYS A 5 -0.87 15.99 -9.99
C LYS A 5 -0.30 14.73 -10.63
N ILE A 6 0.87 14.82 -11.28
CA ILE A 6 1.54 13.65 -11.89
C ILE A 6 1.88 12.61 -10.81
N VAL A 7 2.44 13.05 -9.68
CA VAL A 7 2.77 12.16 -8.55
C VAL A 7 1.51 11.52 -7.95
N ILE A 8 0.45 12.29 -7.71
CA ILE A 8 -0.80 11.75 -7.17
C ILE A 8 -1.44 10.76 -8.17
N ILE A 9 -1.46 11.08 -9.47
CA ILE A 9 -1.98 10.16 -10.50
C ILE A 9 -1.18 8.87 -10.56
N GLY A 10 0.15 8.95 -10.57
CA GLY A 10 1.02 7.76 -10.56
C GLY A 10 0.76 6.88 -9.34
N PHE A 11 0.61 7.49 -8.17
CA PHE A 11 0.28 6.78 -6.94
C PHE A 11 -1.13 6.16 -6.97
N VAL A 12 -2.14 6.87 -7.48
CA VAL A 12 -3.49 6.33 -7.68
C VAL A 12 -3.48 5.10 -8.58
N MET A 13 -2.73 5.12 -9.69
CA MET A 13 -2.63 3.97 -10.61
C MET A 13 -1.96 2.76 -9.95
N LEU A 14 -0.93 2.99 -9.14
CA LEU A 14 -0.27 1.95 -8.37
C LEU A 14 -1.18 1.35 -7.30
N GLU A 15 -1.91 2.19 -6.57
CA GLU A 15 -2.86 1.74 -5.55
C GLU A 15 -4.07 1.02 -6.15
N LEU A 16 -4.54 1.46 -7.32
CA LEU A 16 -5.55 0.73 -8.09
C LEU A 16 -5.06 -0.68 -8.45
N SER A 17 -3.81 -0.81 -8.88
CA SER A 17 -3.19 -2.11 -9.16
C SER A 17 -3.17 -3.00 -7.91
N ASN A 18 -2.83 -2.43 -6.74
CA ASN A 18 -2.88 -3.15 -5.46
C ASN A 18 -4.30 -3.61 -5.12
N ILE A 19 -5.31 -2.75 -5.28
CA ILE A 19 -6.73 -3.09 -5.02
C ILE A 19 -7.20 -4.24 -5.91
N LEU A 20 -6.91 -4.17 -7.21
CA LEU A 20 -7.28 -5.21 -8.16
C LEU A 20 -6.65 -6.56 -7.77
N MET A 21 -5.38 -6.54 -7.37
CA MET A 21 -4.69 -7.74 -6.90
C MET A 21 -5.32 -8.28 -5.61
N LEU A 22 -5.68 -7.43 -4.65
CA LEU A 22 -6.30 -7.87 -3.39
C LEU A 22 -7.68 -8.48 -3.60
N TYR A 23 -8.50 -7.98 -4.53
CA TYR A 23 -9.83 -8.53 -4.78
C TYR A 23 -9.81 -9.79 -5.65
N PHE A 24 -9.06 -9.78 -6.74
CA PHE A 24 -9.17 -10.79 -7.78
C PHE A 24 -8.02 -11.82 -7.77
N ALA A 25 -6.89 -11.51 -7.11
CA ALA A 25 -5.70 -12.34 -7.14
C ALA A 25 -4.92 -12.26 -5.82
N SER A 26 -5.61 -12.39 -4.67
CA SER A 26 -5.04 -12.20 -3.33
C SER A 26 -3.85 -13.14 -3.04
N GLY A 27 -3.83 -14.33 -3.66
CA GLY A 27 -2.74 -15.30 -3.54
C GLY A 27 -1.53 -15.03 -4.44
N SER A 28 -1.54 -13.96 -5.23
CA SER A 28 -0.39 -13.58 -6.05
C SER A 28 0.77 -13.06 -5.19
N LYS A 29 2.00 -13.33 -5.63
CA LYS A 29 3.22 -12.71 -5.08
C LYS A 29 3.57 -11.37 -5.76
N LYS A 30 2.75 -10.93 -6.73
CA LYS A 30 2.92 -9.65 -7.44
C LYS A 30 2.11 -8.55 -6.74
N ALA A 31 2.58 -7.31 -6.89
CA ALA A 31 2.04 -6.15 -6.20
C ALA A 31 2.02 -6.34 -4.67
N ASN A 32 1.34 -5.46 -3.93
CA ASN A 32 1.21 -5.58 -2.48
C ASN A 32 0.05 -6.53 -2.10
N SER A 33 0.02 -7.71 -2.71
CA SER A 33 -0.94 -8.78 -2.42
C SER A 33 -0.43 -9.67 -1.28
N VAL A 34 -1.28 -10.59 -0.78
CA VAL A 34 -0.95 -11.39 0.42
C VAL A 34 -0.28 -12.74 0.13
N GLY A 35 -0.11 -13.10 -1.14
CA GLY A 35 0.54 -14.36 -1.54
C GLY A 35 2.03 -14.47 -1.15
N VAL A 36 2.66 -13.36 -0.75
CA VAL A 36 4.02 -13.38 -0.17
C VAL A 36 4.05 -13.99 1.22
N PHE A 37 2.93 -13.99 1.96
CA PHE A 37 2.85 -14.60 3.29
C PHE A 37 2.52 -16.08 3.15
N THR A 38 3.42 -16.96 3.61
CA THR A 38 3.19 -18.42 3.59
C THR A 38 1.93 -18.83 4.36
N ALA A 39 1.53 -18.03 5.36
CA ALA A 39 0.29 -18.18 6.11
C ALA A 39 -0.97 -18.15 5.22
N TRP A 40 -0.94 -17.44 4.08
CA TRP A 40 -2.06 -17.43 3.15
C TRP A 40 -2.38 -18.83 2.62
N GLU A 41 -1.38 -19.55 2.12
CA GLU A 41 -1.57 -20.92 1.62
C GLU A 41 -1.89 -21.90 2.75
N LYS A 42 -1.21 -21.78 3.90
CA LYS A 42 -1.52 -22.61 5.08
C LYS A 42 -2.96 -22.44 5.56
N SER A 43 -3.49 -21.21 5.51
CA SER A 43 -4.86 -20.94 5.98
C SER A 43 -5.93 -21.70 5.19
N LYS A 44 -5.69 -22.04 3.92
CA LYS A 44 -6.66 -22.77 3.09
C LYS A 44 -7.03 -24.16 3.62
N GLN A 45 -6.19 -24.72 4.50
CA GLN A 45 -6.47 -25.98 5.20
C GLN A 45 -7.56 -25.82 6.29
N TYR A 46 -7.84 -24.59 6.72
CA TYR A 46 -8.76 -24.23 7.79
C TYR A 46 -9.80 -23.23 7.25
N PRO A 47 -10.95 -23.71 6.73
CA PRO A 47 -11.91 -22.86 6.03
C PRO A 47 -12.35 -21.63 6.83
N GLU A 48 -12.53 -21.75 8.14
CA GLU A 48 -12.90 -20.63 9.01
C GLU A 48 -11.81 -19.55 9.09
N ILE A 49 -10.54 -19.95 9.20
CA ILE A 49 -9.41 -19.03 9.24
C ILE A 49 -9.21 -18.39 7.87
N HIS A 50 -9.30 -19.18 6.79
CA HIS A 50 -9.16 -18.66 5.44
C HIS A 50 -10.23 -17.61 5.12
N ASN A 51 -11.48 -17.88 5.48
CA ASN A 51 -12.57 -16.94 5.28
C ASN A 51 -12.37 -15.64 6.07
N PHE A 52 -11.88 -15.74 7.31
CA PHE A 52 -11.54 -14.56 8.10
C PHE A 52 -10.40 -13.74 7.47
N ILE A 53 -9.32 -14.38 7.02
CA ILE A 53 -8.21 -13.70 6.34
C ILE A 53 -8.69 -13.05 5.04
N LYS A 54 -9.50 -13.74 4.23
CA LYS A 54 -10.11 -13.17 3.03
C LYS A 54 -10.95 -11.93 3.34
N TYR A 55 -11.76 -11.98 4.39
CA TYR A 55 -12.53 -10.84 4.84
C TYR A 55 -11.62 -9.64 5.17
N LEU A 56 -10.53 -9.84 5.93
CA LEU A 56 -9.57 -8.77 6.25
C LEU A 56 -8.88 -8.22 5.00
N VAL A 57 -8.51 -9.08 4.05
CA VAL A 57 -7.91 -8.67 2.76
C VAL A 57 -8.87 -7.80 1.96
N TYR A 58 -10.14 -8.21 1.84
CA TYR A 58 -11.16 -7.44 1.13
C TYR A 58 -11.52 -6.14 1.85
N TRP A 59 -11.47 -6.12 3.17
CA TRP A 59 -11.63 -4.90 3.94
C TRP A 59 -10.50 -3.91 3.62
N ILE A 60 -9.24 -4.34 3.66
CA ILE A 60 -8.09 -3.48 3.29
C ILE A 60 -8.23 -2.95 1.86
N ALA A 61 -8.65 -3.81 0.91
CA ALA A 61 -8.91 -3.40 -0.47
C ALA A 61 -10.02 -2.33 -0.55
N GLY A 62 -11.10 -2.49 0.20
CA GLY A 62 -12.20 -1.52 0.28
C GLY A 62 -11.76 -0.18 0.88
N SER A 63 -10.94 -0.20 1.94
CA SER A 63 -10.37 1.03 2.51
C SER A 63 -9.46 1.75 1.52
N LYS A 64 -8.63 1.02 0.77
CA LYS A 64 -7.80 1.59 -0.31
C LYS A 64 -8.66 2.17 -1.43
N LEU A 65 -9.78 1.54 -1.78
CA LEU A 65 -10.72 2.06 -2.78
C LEU A 65 -11.29 3.43 -2.37
N ILE A 66 -11.78 3.55 -1.14
CA ILE A 66 -12.27 4.84 -0.59
C ILE A 66 -11.16 5.90 -0.69
N PHE A 67 -9.96 5.54 -0.27
CA PHE A 67 -8.80 6.42 -0.30
C PHE A 67 -8.44 6.92 -1.70
N ILE A 68 -8.38 6.04 -2.72
CA ILE A 68 -8.08 6.49 -4.09
C ILE A 68 -9.21 7.33 -4.69
N LEU A 69 -10.49 7.08 -4.34
CA LEU A 69 -11.61 7.90 -4.78
C LEU A 69 -11.49 9.33 -4.22
N LEU A 70 -11.10 9.47 -2.95
CA LEU A 70 -10.81 10.78 -2.35
C LEU A 70 -9.63 11.48 -3.04
N LEU A 71 -8.57 10.76 -3.38
CA LEU A 71 -7.44 11.34 -4.15
C LEU A 71 -7.85 11.79 -5.55
N ILE A 72 -8.75 11.05 -6.22
CA ILE A 72 -9.30 11.46 -7.53
C ILE A 72 -10.09 12.76 -7.38
N VAL A 73 -10.92 12.89 -6.35
CA VAL A 73 -11.63 14.16 -6.05
C VAL A 73 -10.63 15.30 -5.83
N ILE A 74 -9.53 15.07 -5.11
CA ILE A 74 -8.46 16.06 -4.89
C ILE A 74 -7.79 16.46 -6.21
N ILE A 75 -7.53 15.53 -7.12
CA ILE A 75 -6.91 15.82 -8.42
C ILE A 75 -7.81 16.71 -9.28
N ILE A 76 -9.12 16.46 -9.28
CA ILE A 76 -10.09 17.13 -10.16
C ILE A 76 -10.49 18.49 -9.61
N PHE A 77 -10.82 18.56 -8.32
CA PHE A 77 -11.52 19.71 -7.75
C PHE A 77 -10.68 20.57 -6.79
N ALA A 78 -9.61 20.03 -6.22
CA ALA A 78 -8.87 20.77 -5.20
C ALA A 78 -7.92 21.83 -5.78
N THR A 79 -7.69 22.88 -5.00
CA THR A 79 -6.71 23.93 -5.30
C THR A 79 -5.28 23.35 -5.26
N PRO A 80 -4.30 24.02 -5.89
CA PRO A 80 -2.90 23.59 -5.83
C PRO A 80 -2.36 23.46 -4.39
N GLU A 81 -2.78 24.35 -3.49
CA GLU A 81 -2.41 24.31 -2.08
C GLU A 81 -2.93 23.05 -1.38
N VAL A 82 -4.21 22.70 -1.56
CA VAL A 82 -4.78 21.48 -0.98
C VAL A 82 -4.12 20.24 -1.56
N GLN A 83 -3.78 20.23 -2.85
CA GLN A 83 -3.02 19.13 -3.47
C GLN A 83 -1.62 18.99 -2.83
N ARG A 84 -0.93 20.10 -2.58
CA ARG A 84 0.37 20.10 -1.88
C ARG A 84 0.25 19.56 -0.45
N ILE A 85 -0.72 20.05 0.32
CA ILE A 85 -0.98 19.57 1.68
C ILE A 85 -1.35 18.08 1.69
N SER A 86 -2.06 17.60 0.66
CA SER A 86 -2.37 16.17 0.54
C SER A 86 -1.12 15.30 0.41
N LEU A 87 -0.06 15.76 -0.28
CA LEU A 87 1.22 15.03 -0.33
C LEU A 87 1.92 14.98 1.04
N VAL A 88 1.82 16.04 1.84
CA VAL A 88 2.32 16.04 3.23
C VAL A 88 1.53 15.05 4.07
N ALA A 89 0.20 15.03 3.96
CA ALA A 89 -0.65 14.06 4.64
C ALA A 89 -0.32 12.61 4.21
N LEU A 90 -0.14 12.37 2.92
CA LEU A 90 0.30 11.08 2.38
C LEU A 90 1.65 10.66 2.95
N THR A 91 2.59 11.58 3.08
CA THR A 91 3.90 11.31 3.68
C THR A 91 3.74 10.84 5.13
N VAL A 92 3.03 11.61 5.95
CA VAL A 92 2.84 11.30 7.37
C VAL A 92 2.10 9.98 7.56
N ALA A 93 1.01 9.76 6.81
CA ALA A 93 0.26 8.52 6.84
C ALA A 93 1.14 7.32 6.41
N THR A 94 1.98 7.48 5.39
CA THR A 94 2.87 6.41 4.90
C THR A 94 3.98 6.10 5.90
N MET A 95 4.51 7.11 6.61
CA MET A 95 5.51 6.90 7.67
C MET A 95 5.01 5.98 8.80
N SER A 96 3.70 5.95 9.05
CA SER A 96 3.12 5.05 10.07
C SER A 96 3.42 3.56 9.82
N PHE A 97 3.74 3.18 8.56
CA PHE A 97 4.21 1.84 8.22
C PHE A 97 5.41 1.42 9.09
N TYR A 98 6.37 2.31 9.32
CA TYR A 98 7.59 2.00 10.07
C TYR A 98 7.36 1.81 11.56
N TRP A 99 6.21 2.24 12.10
CA TRP A 99 5.90 2.07 13.50
C TRP A 99 5.47 0.63 13.81
N ARG A 100 4.37 0.14 13.21
CA ARG A 100 3.80 -1.17 13.57
C ARG A 100 3.98 -2.23 12.50
N LEU A 101 3.88 -1.87 11.22
CA LEU A 101 3.87 -2.84 10.13
C LEU A 101 5.28 -3.32 9.78
N PHE A 102 6.26 -2.43 9.72
CA PHE A 102 7.64 -2.79 9.37
C PHE A 102 8.30 -3.72 10.39
N PRO A 103 8.21 -3.49 11.72
CA PRO A 103 8.76 -4.45 12.69
C PRO A 103 8.08 -5.82 12.59
N LEU A 104 6.76 -5.85 12.37
CA LEU A 104 6.01 -7.09 12.26
C LEU A 104 6.41 -7.89 11.02
N ILE A 105 6.45 -7.26 9.84
CA ILE A 105 6.84 -7.95 8.60
C ILE A 105 8.30 -8.39 8.62
N ARG A 106 9.20 -7.60 9.22
CA ARG A 106 10.60 -7.98 9.41
C ARG A 106 10.74 -9.22 10.28
N ASN A 107 9.98 -9.30 11.38
CA ASN A 107 10.00 -10.47 12.26
C ASN A 107 9.45 -11.72 11.54
N MET A 108 8.39 -11.58 10.74
CA MET A 108 7.85 -12.68 9.93
C MET A 108 8.85 -13.16 8.86
N ASP A 109 9.52 -12.24 8.18
CA ASP A 109 10.54 -12.54 7.16
C ASP A 109 11.74 -13.29 7.78
N GLN A 110 12.22 -12.84 8.95
CA GLN A 110 13.30 -13.50 9.70
C GLN A 110 12.95 -14.93 10.14
N ARG A 111 11.67 -15.22 10.39
CA ARG A 111 11.17 -16.57 10.72
C ARG A 111 10.91 -17.44 9.48
N GLY A 112 11.17 -16.93 8.27
CA GLY A 112 10.89 -17.65 7.02
C GLY A 112 9.39 -17.78 6.71
N GLU A 113 8.56 -16.90 7.26
CA GLU A 113 7.10 -16.91 7.05
C GLU A 113 6.70 -16.14 5.77
N ILE A 114 7.67 -15.55 5.06
CA ILE A 114 7.48 -14.73 3.86
C ILE A 114 8.35 -15.24 2.71
N GLU A 115 7.81 -15.21 1.50
CA GLU A 115 8.52 -15.54 0.27
C GLU A 115 8.30 -14.49 -0.83
N PRO A 116 9.37 -14.01 -1.51
CA PRO A 116 10.77 -14.42 -1.37
C PRO A 116 11.43 -13.90 -0.08
N LYS A 117 12.58 -14.49 0.31
CA LYS A 117 13.36 -14.02 1.47
C LYS A 117 13.77 -12.55 1.30
N ASN A 118 13.87 -11.84 2.42
CA ASN A 118 14.24 -10.42 2.49
C ASN A 118 13.20 -9.48 1.86
N TYR A 119 11.97 -9.96 1.63
CA TYR A 119 10.88 -9.13 1.13
C TYR A 119 10.58 -7.93 2.04
N SER A 120 10.75 -8.05 3.35
CA SER A 120 10.59 -6.95 4.29
C SER A 120 11.51 -5.76 3.97
N ILE A 121 12.75 -6.02 3.52
CA ILE A 121 13.71 -4.99 3.12
C ILE A 121 13.26 -4.32 1.82
N ILE A 122 12.86 -5.13 0.83
CA ILE A 122 12.37 -4.62 -0.46
C ILE A 122 11.15 -3.72 -0.24
N LEU A 123 10.17 -4.19 0.55
CA LEU A 123 8.99 -3.41 0.88
C LEU A 123 9.34 -2.13 1.64
N GLY A 124 10.25 -2.21 2.62
CA GLY A 124 10.75 -1.04 3.34
C GLY A 124 11.34 0.00 2.40
N ILE A 125 12.27 -0.39 1.52
CA ILE A 125 12.88 0.53 0.55
C ILE A 125 11.82 1.14 -0.36
N MET A 126 10.87 0.34 -0.87
CA MET A 126 9.78 0.85 -1.72
C MET A 126 8.93 1.90 -0.99
N ILE A 127 8.56 1.67 0.27
CA ILE A 127 7.78 2.61 1.07
C ILE A 127 8.59 3.89 1.35
N PHE A 128 9.89 3.76 1.64
CA PHE A 128 10.79 4.91 1.79
C PHE A 128 10.84 5.76 0.51
N LEU A 129 10.93 5.13 -0.66
CA LEU A 129 10.95 5.85 -1.94
C LEU A 129 9.64 6.61 -2.19
N PHE A 130 8.48 6.06 -1.84
CA PHE A 130 7.22 6.81 -1.92
C PHE A 130 7.21 8.04 -1.02
N ILE A 131 7.64 7.88 0.24
CA ILE A 131 7.79 9.00 1.19
C ILE A 131 8.70 10.09 0.61
N ALA A 132 9.85 9.71 0.06
CA ALA A 132 10.78 10.64 -0.55
C ALA A 132 10.15 11.38 -1.75
N VAL A 133 9.46 10.67 -2.64
CA VAL A 133 8.77 11.26 -3.80
C VAL A 133 7.67 12.23 -3.35
N PHE A 134 6.86 11.88 -2.36
CA PHE A 134 5.82 12.76 -1.83
C PHE A 134 6.40 14.02 -1.20
N LEU A 135 7.45 13.89 -0.40
CA LEU A 135 8.15 15.02 0.21
C LEU A 135 8.77 15.95 -0.83
N LEU A 136 9.50 15.38 -1.80
CA LEU A 136 10.14 16.17 -2.85
C LEU A 136 9.10 16.93 -3.68
N ALA A 137 8.01 16.27 -4.07
CA ALA A 137 6.93 16.91 -4.81
C ALA A 137 6.15 17.96 -4.00
N ALA A 138 6.13 17.82 -2.67
CA ALA A 138 5.53 18.82 -1.78
C ALA A 138 6.44 20.03 -1.51
N VAL A 139 7.76 19.90 -1.64
CA VAL A 139 8.73 20.95 -1.28
C VAL A 139 9.26 21.72 -2.49
N ILE A 140 9.48 21.04 -3.62
CA ILE A 140 10.13 21.62 -4.83
C ILE A 140 9.14 22.46 -5.67
N VAL A 141 7.86 22.48 -5.30
CA VAL A 141 6.73 23.06 -6.04
C VAL A 141 5.94 23.98 -5.13
#